data_AF-A0A3S4HZ26-F1
#
_entry.id   AF-A0A3S4HZ26-F1
#
_cell.length_a   1.000
_cell.length_b   1.000
_cell.length_c   1.000
_cell.angle_alpha   90.00
_cell.angle_beta   90.00
_cell.angle_gamma   90.00
#
_symmetry.space_group_name_H-M   'P 1'
#
loop_
_entity.id
_entity.type
_entity.pdbx_description
1 polymer ?
#
loop_
_entity_poly.entity_id
_entity_poly.type
_entity_poly.pdbx_seq_one_letter_code
_entity_poly.pdbx_strand_id
1 'polypeptide(L)'
;MRRWKIKNHSENVSRVLYPDDSTYSGRELRLRQEYFLVSATVQDILHRHYQLHKTYENLADKIAIHLNDTHPVLSIPELMRLLIDEHKFSWDDAFEVCCQVFSYTNHTLMSEALETWPVDMLGKILPRHLQIIFEINDYFLKTLQEQYPNDTSLLGRASIIDESNGRRVRMAWLAVVVSHKVNGVSELHSNLMVQSLFADFAKIFPTRFL
;
A
#
# COMPACT_ATOMS: atom_id res chain seq x y z
N MET A 1 25.81 -12.62 23.83
CA MET A 1 24.37 -12.29 24.03
C MET A 1 23.75 -11.45 22.91
N ARG A 2 24.33 -10.31 22.47
CA ARG A 2 23.75 -9.49 21.37
C ARG A 2 23.58 -10.23 20.04
N ARG A 3 24.55 -11.05 19.64
CA ARG A 3 24.51 -11.84 18.39
C ARG A 3 23.42 -12.92 18.37
N TRP A 4 23.05 -13.46 19.53
CA TRP A 4 21.96 -14.44 19.69
C TRP A 4 20.58 -13.77 19.63
N LYS A 5 20.44 -12.57 20.22
CA LYS A 5 19.20 -11.77 20.11
C LYS A 5 18.91 -11.36 18.67
N ILE A 6 19.92 -10.95 17.91
CA ILE A 6 19.78 -10.61 16.48
C ILE A 6 19.36 -11.84 15.67
N LYS A 7 20.01 -12.99 15.89
CA LYS A 7 19.72 -14.23 15.17
C LYS A 7 18.27 -14.72 15.41
N ASN A 8 17.79 -14.66 16.65
CA ASN A 8 16.40 -15.02 16.97
C ASN A 8 15.38 -14.02 16.42
N HIS A 9 15.72 -12.74 16.30
CA HIS A 9 14.82 -11.73 15.73
C HIS A 9 14.68 -11.89 14.21
N SER A 10 15.79 -12.17 13.50
CA SER A 10 15.79 -12.41 12.05
C SER A 10 15.10 -13.74 11.68
N GLU A 11 15.32 -14.82 12.44
CA GLU A 11 14.67 -16.10 12.15
C GLU A 11 13.15 -16.07 12.47
N ASN A 12 12.69 -15.19 13.36
CA ASN A 12 11.26 -15.05 13.65
C ASN A 12 10.43 -14.47 12.50
N VAL A 13 11.06 -13.79 11.53
CA VAL A 13 10.35 -13.16 10.41
C VAL A 13 9.76 -14.19 9.43
N SER A 14 10.35 -15.39 9.31
CA SER A 14 9.86 -16.42 8.40
C SER A 14 9.39 -17.71 9.10
N ARG A 15 9.23 -17.68 10.43
CA ARG A 15 8.96 -18.90 11.23
C ARG A 15 7.49 -19.29 11.31
N VAL A 16 6.57 -18.33 11.28
CA VAL A 16 5.12 -18.57 11.45
C VAL A 16 4.35 -17.75 10.44
N LEU A 17 3.42 -18.40 9.73
CA LEU A 17 2.43 -17.76 8.87
C LEU A 17 1.32 -17.20 9.77
N TYR A 18 1.03 -15.90 9.69
CA TYR A 18 0.06 -15.18 10.52
C TYR A 18 0.33 -15.31 12.04
N PRO A 19 1.35 -14.61 12.58
CA PRO A 19 1.54 -14.56 14.02
C PRO A 19 0.33 -13.93 14.70
N ASP A 20 0.04 -14.37 15.93
CA ASP A 20 -1.01 -13.77 16.76
C ASP A 20 -0.79 -12.25 16.90
N ASP A 21 -1.74 -11.47 16.41
CA ASP A 21 -1.73 -10.01 16.36
C ASP A 21 -2.70 -9.36 17.37
N SER A 22 -3.15 -10.13 18.36
CA SER A 22 -3.92 -9.62 19.50
C SER A 22 -3.10 -8.70 20.42
N THR A 23 -1.77 -8.82 20.35
CA THR A 23 -0.83 -7.99 21.13
C THR A 23 -0.09 -6.98 20.26
N TYR A 24 0.38 -5.88 20.86
CA TYR A 24 1.21 -4.89 20.16
C TYR A 24 2.47 -5.52 19.54
N SER A 25 3.16 -6.40 20.27
CA SER A 25 4.34 -7.10 19.79
C SER A 25 4.04 -8.04 18.62
N GLY A 26 2.86 -8.67 18.62
CA GLY A 26 2.39 -9.51 17.53
C GLY A 26 2.15 -8.72 16.25
N ARG A 27 1.45 -7.59 16.37
CA ARG A 27 1.24 -6.63 15.27
C ARG A 27 2.55 -6.09 14.71
N GLU A 28 3.48 -5.68 15.58
CA GLU A 28 4.81 -5.24 15.15
C GLU A 28 5.56 -6.36 14.40
N LEU A 29 5.50 -7.60 14.87
CA LEU A 29 6.11 -8.73 14.17
C LEU A 29 5.48 -8.91 12.78
N ARG A 30 4.14 -8.93 12.68
CA ARG A 30 3.42 -9.04 11.40
C ARG A 30 3.84 -7.95 10.41
N LEU A 31 3.87 -6.69 10.84
CA LEU A 31 4.30 -5.57 10.00
C LEU A 31 5.74 -5.75 9.50
N ARG A 32 6.65 -6.24 10.35
CA ARG A 32 8.04 -6.55 9.96
C ARG A 32 8.10 -7.70 8.96
N GLN A 33 7.24 -8.71 9.08
CA GLN A 33 7.17 -9.83 8.13
C GLN A 33 6.68 -9.38 6.76
N GLU A 34 5.58 -8.64 6.72
CA GLU A 34 5.04 -8.07 5.48
C GLU A 34 6.08 -7.17 4.80
N TYR A 35 6.70 -6.26 5.56
CA TYR A 35 7.72 -5.38 4.99
C TYR A 35 8.95 -6.14 4.48
N PHE A 36 9.41 -7.17 5.22
CA PHE A 36 10.55 -7.97 4.79
C PHE A 36 10.29 -8.64 3.43
N LEU A 37 9.12 -9.27 3.28
CA LEU A 37 8.73 -9.90 2.03
C LEU A 37 8.65 -8.88 0.90
N VAL A 38 7.92 -7.79 1.14
CA VAL A 38 7.72 -6.70 0.19
C VAL A 38 9.06 -6.11 -0.28
N SER A 39 9.94 -5.75 0.66
CA SER A 39 11.21 -5.11 0.31
C SER A 39 12.13 -6.04 -0.46
N ALA A 40 12.21 -7.32 -0.08
CA ALA A 40 12.98 -8.31 -0.83
C ALA A 40 12.42 -8.49 -2.26
N THR A 41 11.10 -8.57 -2.41
CA THR A 41 10.44 -8.75 -3.71
C THR A 41 10.63 -7.55 -4.63
N VAL A 42 10.41 -6.32 -4.12
CA VAL A 42 10.54 -5.10 -4.95
C VAL A 42 11.98 -4.90 -5.38
N GLN A 43 12.96 -5.11 -4.49
CA GLN A 43 14.38 -5.00 -4.84
C GLN A 43 14.79 -6.05 -5.89
N ASP A 44 14.31 -7.29 -5.79
CA ASP A 44 14.55 -8.32 -6.81
C ASP A 44 13.96 -7.93 -8.18
N ILE A 45 12.73 -7.41 -8.19
CA ILE A 45 12.07 -6.92 -9.42
C ILE A 45 12.91 -5.82 -10.07
N LEU A 46 13.31 -4.79 -9.32
CA LEU A 46 14.14 -3.69 -9.83
C LEU A 46 15.50 -4.18 -10.31
N HIS A 47 16.14 -5.10 -9.57
CA HIS A 47 17.42 -5.67 -9.97
C HIS A 47 17.30 -6.40 -11.31
N ARG A 48 16.33 -7.31 -11.45
CA ARG A 48 16.11 -8.07 -12.70
C ARG A 48 15.77 -7.15 -13.87
N HIS A 49 14.92 -6.15 -13.65
CA HIS A 49 14.57 -5.18 -14.68
C HIS A 49 15.81 -4.42 -15.17
N TYR A 50 16.62 -3.89 -14.25
CA TYR A 50 17.85 -3.19 -14.61
C TYR A 50 18.85 -4.10 -15.32
N GLN A 51 18.97 -5.37 -14.93
CA GLN A 51 19.85 -6.31 -15.63
C GLN A 51 19.47 -6.49 -17.09
N LEU A 52 18.17 -6.50 -17.41
CA LEU A 52 17.65 -6.71 -18.76
C LEU A 52 17.61 -5.44 -19.60
N HIS A 53 17.22 -4.30 -19.01
CA HIS A 53 16.91 -3.08 -19.76
C HIS A 53 17.91 -1.94 -19.56
N LYS A 54 18.78 -2.02 -18.53
CA LYS A 54 19.80 -1.02 -18.18
C LYS A 54 19.24 0.39 -17.94
N THR A 55 17.95 0.49 -17.63
CA THR A 55 17.24 1.72 -17.25
C THR A 55 16.07 1.36 -16.31
N TYR A 56 15.50 2.37 -15.65
CA TYR A 56 14.24 2.27 -14.90
C TYR A 56 13.11 3.08 -15.55
N GLU A 57 13.40 3.85 -16.60
CA GLU A 57 12.42 4.74 -17.25
C GLU A 57 11.25 3.98 -17.89
N ASN A 58 11.48 2.74 -18.33
CA ASN A 58 10.45 1.88 -18.93
C ASN A 58 9.91 0.83 -17.96
N LEU A 59 9.98 1.07 -16.64
CA LEU A 59 9.55 0.10 -15.63
C LEU A 59 8.08 -0.29 -15.81
N ALA A 60 7.21 0.70 -15.98
CA ALA A 60 5.77 0.51 -16.16
C ALA A 60 5.41 -0.30 -17.42
N ASP A 61 6.23 -0.23 -18.48
CA ASP A 61 6.01 -0.99 -19.71
C ASP A 61 6.37 -2.48 -19.57
N LYS A 62 7.17 -2.83 -18.56
CA LYS A 62 7.79 -4.16 -18.42
C LYS A 62 7.34 -4.91 -17.20
N ILE A 63 6.85 -4.22 -16.18
CA ILE A 63 6.52 -4.78 -14.88
C ILE A 63 5.07 -4.49 -14.54
N ALA A 64 4.35 -5.53 -14.14
CA ALA A 64 3.06 -5.43 -13.48
C ALA A 64 3.15 -6.13 -12.12
N ILE A 65 2.68 -5.48 -11.06
CA ILE A 65 2.63 -6.05 -9.71
C ILE A 65 1.17 -6.14 -9.28
N HIS A 66 0.75 -7.35 -8.93
CA HIS A 66 -0.61 -7.61 -8.48
C HIS A 66 -0.64 -7.79 -6.96
N LEU A 67 -1.38 -6.91 -6.28
CA LEU A 67 -1.58 -6.92 -4.84
C LEU A 67 -2.77 -7.83 -4.54
N ASN A 68 -2.50 -8.99 -3.95
CA ASN A 68 -3.54 -9.90 -3.48
C ASN A 68 -3.87 -9.59 -2.01
N ASP A 69 -5.05 -9.00 -1.81
CA ASP A 69 -5.46 -8.43 -0.52
C ASP A 69 -4.50 -7.33 -0.03
N THR A 70 -4.61 -6.94 1.24
CA THR A 70 -3.93 -5.78 1.82
C THR A 70 -2.49 -6.03 2.27
N HIS A 71 -2.11 -7.28 2.53
CA HIS A 71 -0.78 -7.65 3.04
C HIS A 71 0.41 -7.11 2.21
N PRO A 72 0.41 -7.15 0.85
CA PRO A 72 1.54 -6.67 0.06
C PRO A 72 1.49 -5.16 -0.23
N VAL A 73 0.53 -4.40 0.31
CA VAL A 73 0.31 -2.99 -0.06
C VAL A 73 1.51 -2.09 0.28
N LEU A 74 2.34 -2.47 1.26
CA LEU A 74 3.60 -1.77 1.53
C LEU A 74 4.58 -1.77 0.32
N SER A 75 4.32 -2.58 -0.72
CA SER A 75 5.08 -2.54 -1.97
C SER A 75 4.97 -1.20 -2.68
N ILE A 76 3.85 -0.50 -2.51
CA ILE A 76 3.64 0.84 -3.07
C ILE A 76 4.66 1.82 -2.48
N PRO A 77 4.67 2.11 -1.16
CA PRO A 77 5.63 3.04 -0.60
C PRO A 77 7.07 2.54 -0.67
N GLU A 78 7.33 1.22 -0.68
CA GLU A 78 8.69 0.70 -0.87
C GLU A 78 9.21 0.93 -2.30
N LEU A 79 8.38 0.73 -3.33
CA LEU A 79 8.77 1.03 -4.71
C LEU A 79 9.03 2.52 -4.88
N MET A 80 8.12 3.39 -4.39
CA MET A 80 8.35 4.84 -4.40
C MET A 80 9.64 5.23 -3.66
N ARG A 81 9.90 4.65 -2.49
CA ARG A 81 11.13 4.91 -1.72
C ARG A 81 12.37 4.59 -2.54
N LEU A 82 12.42 3.40 -3.16
CA LEU A 82 13.56 2.98 -3.97
C LEU A 82 13.76 3.87 -5.20
N LEU A 83 12.67 4.19 -5.91
CA LEU A 83 12.72 5.07 -7.08
C LEU A 83 13.23 6.48 -6.72
N ILE A 84 12.70 7.08 -5.65
CA ILE A 84 13.06 8.44 -5.24
C ILE A 84 14.44 8.48 -4.57
N ASP A 85 14.61 7.69 -3.50
CA ASP A 85 15.75 7.84 -2.60
C ASP A 85 17.03 7.23 -3.22
N GLU A 86 16.93 6.10 -3.92
CA GLU A 86 18.07 5.39 -4.52
C GLU A 86 18.26 5.77 -5.99
N HIS A 87 17.17 5.81 -6.78
CA HIS A 87 17.23 5.99 -8.24
C HIS A 87 16.94 7.41 -8.72
N LYS A 88 16.71 8.37 -7.79
CA LYS A 88 16.61 9.81 -8.05
C LYS A 88 15.45 10.23 -8.97
N PHE A 89 14.38 9.44 -9.00
CA PHE A 89 13.13 9.86 -9.61
C PHE A 89 12.57 11.07 -8.86
N SER A 90 11.89 11.96 -9.58
CA SER A 90 11.03 12.93 -8.92
C SER A 90 9.87 12.21 -8.21
N TRP A 91 9.22 12.89 -7.28
CA TRP A 91 8.06 12.32 -6.60
C TRP A 91 6.94 12.00 -7.61
N ASP A 92 6.68 12.91 -8.55
CA ASP A 92 5.64 12.76 -9.57
C ASP A 92 5.93 11.56 -10.49
N ASP A 93 7.16 11.43 -10.99
CA ASP A 93 7.54 10.30 -11.86
C ASP A 93 7.41 8.95 -11.12
N ALA A 94 7.86 8.90 -9.85
CA ALA A 94 7.77 7.68 -9.06
C ALA A 94 6.32 7.30 -8.73
N PHE A 95 5.48 8.29 -8.44
CA PHE A 95 4.04 8.08 -8.19
C PHE A 95 3.34 7.59 -9.45
N GLU A 96 3.61 8.20 -10.61
CA GLU A 96 3.05 7.81 -11.90
C GLU A 96 3.42 6.36 -12.26
N VAL A 97 4.70 6.00 -12.11
CA VAL A 97 5.15 4.61 -12.30
C VAL A 97 4.37 3.65 -11.40
N CYS A 98 4.20 3.98 -10.11
CA CYS A 98 3.43 3.13 -9.20
C CYS A 98 1.97 2.99 -9.65
N CYS A 99 1.35 4.07 -10.12
CA CYS A 99 -0.01 4.01 -10.63
C CYS A 99 -0.16 3.05 -11.81
N GLN A 100 0.83 3.02 -12.71
CA GLN A 100 0.81 2.13 -13.87
C GLN A 100 1.18 0.68 -13.55
N VAL A 101 2.03 0.45 -12.55
CA VAL A 101 2.54 -0.90 -12.22
C VAL A 101 1.57 -1.70 -11.35
N PHE A 102 0.88 -1.08 -10.40
CA PHE A 102 0.10 -1.80 -9.39
C PHE A 102 -1.37 -2.04 -9.77
N SER A 103 -1.83 -3.28 -9.57
CA SER A 103 -3.26 -3.65 -9.56
C SER A 103 -3.62 -4.32 -8.22
N TYR A 104 -4.89 -4.29 -7.81
CA TYR A 104 -5.32 -4.78 -6.49
C TYR A 104 -6.56 -5.67 -6.57
N THR A 105 -6.49 -6.87 -6.00
CA THR A 105 -7.66 -7.72 -5.74
C THR A 105 -8.07 -7.64 -4.29
N ASN A 106 -9.32 -7.26 -4.04
CA ASN A 106 -9.92 -7.34 -2.71
C ASN A 106 -10.66 -8.67 -2.51
N HIS A 107 -10.39 -9.34 -1.40
CA HIS A 107 -10.96 -10.65 -1.06
C HIS A 107 -12.04 -10.60 0.04
N THR A 108 -12.33 -9.42 0.61
CA THR A 108 -13.27 -9.27 1.72
C THR A 108 -14.07 -7.97 1.66
N LEU A 109 -15.37 -8.09 1.91
CA LEU A 109 -16.29 -6.96 2.08
C LEU A 109 -16.42 -6.52 3.55
N MET A 110 -15.83 -7.26 4.50
CA MET A 110 -15.89 -6.95 5.93
C MET A 110 -14.91 -5.81 6.23
N SER A 111 -15.44 -4.61 6.45
CA SER A 111 -14.64 -3.40 6.71
C SER A 111 -13.67 -3.56 7.89
N GLU A 112 -14.06 -4.32 8.90
CA GLU A 112 -13.28 -4.65 10.10
C GLU A 112 -12.12 -5.61 9.82
N ALA A 113 -12.18 -6.37 8.73
CA ALA A 113 -11.12 -7.27 8.30
C ALA A 113 -10.07 -6.58 7.42
N LEU A 114 -10.34 -5.35 6.96
CA LEU A 114 -9.38 -4.59 6.16
C LEU A 114 -8.24 -4.12 7.05
N GLU A 115 -7.04 -4.43 6.61
CA GLU A 115 -5.86 -4.13 7.39
C GLU A 115 -5.68 -2.62 7.59
N THR A 116 -5.40 -2.27 8.85
CA THR A 116 -5.02 -0.92 9.23
C THR A 116 -3.84 -0.96 10.19
N TRP A 117 -2.94 0.00 10.05
CA TRP A 117 -1.77 0.12 10.92
C TRP A 117 -1.82 1.41 11.73
N PRO A 118 -1.56 1.40 13.05
CA PRO A 118 -1.40 2.63 13.81
C PRO A 118 -0.26 3.47 13.21
N VAL A 119 -0.50 4.77 13.03
CA VAL A 119 0.51 5.71 12.51
C VAL A 119 1.77 5.68 13.36
N ASP A 120 1.64 5.62 14.70
CA ASP A 120 2.78 5.56 15.61
C ASP A 120 3.62 4.29 15.45
N MET A 121 3.00 3.17 15.10
CA MET A 121 3.69 1.90 14.88
C MET A 121 4.49 1.97 13.57
N LEU A 122 3.85 2.41 12.48
CA LEU A 122 4.53 2.64 11.21
C LEU A 122 5.65 3.66 11.35
N GLY A 123 5.44 4.77 12.06
CA GLY A 123 6.47 5.80 12.26
C GLY A 123 7.69 5.29 13.03
N LYS A 124 7.52 4.33 13.95
CA LYS A 124 8.63 3.70 14.68
C LYS A 124 9.40 2.68 13.83
N ILE A 125 8.72 1.94 12.97
CA ILE A 125 9.31 0.79 12.25
C ILE A 125 9.75 1.17 10.83
N LEU A 126 8.92 1.94 10.13
CA LEU A 126 9.05 2.34 8.71
C LEU A 126 8.85 3.87 8.56
N PRO A 127 9.71 4.71 9.17
CA PRO A 127 9.51 6.17 9.18
C PRO A 127 9.46 6.78 7.78
N ARG A 128 10.29 6.31 6.84
CA ARG A 128 10.31 6.83 5.47
C ARG A 128 9.06 6.43 4.68
N HIS A 129 8.57 5.20 4.86
CA HIS A 129 7.32 4.75 4.23
C HIS A 129 6.12 5.54 4.73
N LEU A 130 6.09 5.86 6.03
CA LEU A 130 5.02 6.68 6.58
C LEU A 130 5.02 8.10 5.97
N GLN A 131 6.20 8.70 5.74
CA GLN A 131 6.30 9.99 5.04
C GLN A 131 5.72 9.90 3.64
N ILE A 132 6.10 8.89 2.86
CA ILE A 132 5.60 8.66 1.50
C ILE A 132 4.07 8.45 1.53
N ILE A 133 3.54 7.67 2.47
CA ILE A 133 2.09 7.47 2.62
C ILE A 133 1.37 8.79 2.90
N PHE A 134 1.95 9.66 3.75
CA PHE A 134 1.38 10.99 3.99
C PHE A 134 1.45 11.90 2.75
N GLU A 135 2.55 11.86 2.00
CA GLU A 135 2.69 12.60 0.74
C GLU A 135 1.63 12.14 -0.29
N ILE A 136 1.43 10.83 -0.45
CA ILE A 136 0.37 10.28 -1.31
C ILE A 136 -1.01 10.75 -0.84
N ASN A 137 -1.28 10.69 0.46
CA ASN A 137 -2.56 11.13 1.02
C ASN A 137 -2.80 12.63 0.79
N ASP A 138 -1.80 13.47 1.02
CA ASP A 138 -1.91 14.92 0.81
C ASP A 138 -2.15 15.25 -0.67
N TYR A 139 -1.38 14.66 -1.58
CA TYR A 139 -1.56 14.81 -3.02
C TYR A 139 -2.97 14.39 -3.46
N PHE A 140 -3.42 13.22 -3.00
CA PHE A 140 -4.75 12.69 -3.33
C PHE A 140 -5.88 13.59 -2.80
N LEU A 141 -5.81 14.02 -1.54
CA LEU A 141 -6.83 14.87 -0.94
C LEU A 141 -6.90 16.25 -1.58
N LYS A 142 -5.77 16.84 -1.97
CA LYS A 142 -5.73 18.09 -2.75
C LYS A 142 -6.43 17.92 -4.11
N THR A 143 -6.12 16.84 -4.81
CA THR A 143 -6.77 16.49 -6.08
C THR A 143 -8.29 16.34 -5.92
N LEU A 144 -8.73 15.66 -4.84
CA LEU A 144 -10.16 15.52 -4.55
C LEU A 144 -10.83 16.85 -4.20
N GLN A 145 -10.17 17.73 -3.44
CA GLN A 145 -10.71 19.03 -3.07
C GLN A 145 -10.92 19.93 -4.29
N GLU A 146 -10.08 19.81 -5.32
CA GLU A 146 -10.23 20.50 -6.60
C GLU A 146 -11.37 19.92 -7.45
N GLN A 147 -11.52 18.59 -7.48
CA GLN A 147 -12.56 17.91 -8.28
C GLN A 147 -13.95 17.95 -7.62
N TYR A 148 -14.02 17.94 -6.30
CA TYR A 148 -15.25 17.86 -5.50
C TYR A 148 -15.30 18.99 -4.44
N PRO A 149 -15.26 20.28 -4.85
CA PRO A 149 -15.11 21.39 -3.91
C PRO A 149 -16.25 21.53 -2.91
N ASN A 150 -17.43 21.00 -3.25
CA ASN A 150 -18.64 21.11 -2.43
C ASN A 150 -18.88 19.90 -1.49
N ASP A 151 -18.13 18.80 -1.63
CA ASP A 151 -18.26 17.62 -0.77
C ASP A 151 -17.05 17.49 0.15
N THR A 152 -16.98 18.37 1.16
CA THR A 152 -15.92 18.34 2.18
C THR A 152 -15.90 17.04 2.98
N SER A 153 -17.04 16.37 3.09
CA SER A 153 -17.17 15.11 3.82
C SER A 153 -16.51 13.93 3.09
N LEU A 154 -16.41 14.01 1.75
CA LEU A 154 -15.72 13.02 0.91
C LEU A 154 -14.24 12.88 1.30
N LEU A 155 -13.56 13.99 1.62
CA LEU A 155 -12.14 13.98 1.96
C LEU A 155 -11.86 13.07 3.17
N GLY A 156 -12.69 13.18 4.22
CA GLY A 156 -12.56 12.32 5.40
C GLY A 156 -12.80 10.84 5.08
N ARG A 157 -13.84 10.54 4.28
CA ARG A 157 -14.17 9.16 3.89
C ARG A 157 -13.12 8.55 2.97
N ALA A 158 -12.55 9.33 2.06
CA ALA A 158 -11.59 8.87 1.05
C ALA A 158 -10.12 8.93 1.49
N SER A 159 -9.78 9.62 2.59
CA SER A 159 -8.39 9.74 3.05
C SER A 159 -7.74 8.36 3.27
N ILE A 160 -6.44 8.24 3.03
CA ILE A 160 -5.69 7.03 3.40
C ILE A 160 -5.51 6.96 4.92
N ILE A 161 -5.57 8.11 5.60
CA ILE A 161 -5.45 8.20 7.06
C ILE A 161 -6.86 8.26 7.66
N ASP A 162 -7.13 7.39 8.62
CA ASP A 162 -8.29 7.48 9.49
C ASP A 162 -7.90 8.24 10.76
N GLU A 163 -8.54 9.39 10.98
CA GLU A 163 -8.32 10.28 12.13
C GLU A 163 -9.26 9.99 13.31
N SER A 164 -10.28 9.13 13.12
CA SER A 164 -11.39 8.96 14.09
C SER A 164 -11.06 8.08 15.30
N ASN A 165 -10.17 7.10 15.14
CA ASN A 165 -9.89 6.08 16.16
C ASN A 165 -8.38 5.80 16.31
N GLY A 166 -7.64 6.80 16.81
CA GLY A 166 -6.21 6.69 17.06
C GLY A 166 -5.41 6.51 15.79
N ARG A 167 -5.37 7.58 14.97
CA ARG A 167 -4.65 7.76 13.69
C ARG A 167 -4.10 6.49 13.07
N ARG A 168 -4.77 6.00 12.03
CA ARG A 168 -4.44 4.72 11.39
C ARG A 168 -4.28 4.89 9.88
N VAL A 169 -3.38 4.12 9.28
CA VAL A 169 -3.27 4.00 7.82
C VAL A 169 -4.24 2.91 7.35
N ARG A 170 -5.11 3.23 6.39
CA ARG A 170 -6.05 2.32 5.75
C ARG A 170 -5.41 1.68 4.53
N MET A 171 -4.95 0.44 4.64
CA MET A 171 -4.14 -0.20 3.60
C MET A 171 -4.94 -0.44 2.31
N ALA A 172 -6.20 -0.84 2.43
CA ALA A 172 -7.08 -0.97 1.26
C ALA A 172 -7.30 0.37 0.53
N TRP A 173 -7.33 1.50 1.24
CA TRP A 173 -7.48 2.82 0.62
C TRP A 173 -6.20 3.20 -0.12
N LEU A 174 -5.03 2.96 0.47
CA LEU A 174 -3.74 3.16 -0.19
C LEU A 174 -3.65 2.32 -1.47
N ALA A 175 -4.06 1.06 -1.42
CA ALA A 175 -4.10 0.18 -2.59
C ALA A 175 -4.99 0.75 -3.71
N VAL A 176 -6.23 1.12 -3.37
CA VAL A 176 -7.21 1.65 -4.33
C VAL A 176 -6.76 2.98 -4.93
N VAL A 177 -6.19 3.88 -4.14
CA VAL A 177 -5.73 5.20 -4.59
C VAL A 177 -4.63 5.08 -5.63
N VAL A 178 -3.68 4.16 -5.44
CA VAL A 178 -2.52 4.03 -6.32
C VAL A 178 -2.80 3.09 -7.48
N SER A 179 -3.48 1.96 -7.29
CA SER A 179 -3.64 0.95 -8.36
C SER A 179 -4.45 1.44 -9.56
N HIS A 180 -4.01 1.11 -10.79
CA HIS A 180 -4.76 1.43 -12.03
C HIS A 180 -5.99 0.54 -12.24
N LYS A 181 -6.03 -0.63 -11.62
CA LYS A 181 -7.18 -1.56 -11.63
C LYS A 181 -7.42 -2.18 -10.27
N VAL A 182 -8.71 -2.30 -9.92
CA VAL A 182 -9.19 -2.94 -8.70
C VAL A 182 -10.29 -3.94 -9.05
N ASN A 183 -10.20 -5.17 -8.54
CA ASN A 183 -11.20 -6.20 -8.80
C ASN A 183 -11.60 -6.96 -7.54
N GLY A 184 -12.82 -7.49 -7.54
CA GLY A 184 -13.26 -8.52 -6.60
C GLY A 184 -12.87 -9.92 -7.07
N VAL A 185 -13.33 -10.93 -6.34
CA VAL A 185 -13.09 -12.36 -6.65
C VAL A 185 -14.22 -13.03 -7.42
N SER A 186 -15.35 -12.35 -7.58
CA SER A 186 -16.51 -12.79 -8.36
C SER A 186 -17.32 -11.58 -8.79
N GLU A 187 -18.21 -11.74 -9.78
CA GLU A 187 -19.07 -10.65 -10.27
C GLU A 187 -19.93 -10.05 -9.14
N LEU A 188 -20.58 -10.90 -8.32
CA LEU A 188 -21.36 -10.44 -7.18
C LEU A 188 -20.49 -9.70 -6.16
N HIS A 189 -19.28 -10.21 -5.89
CA HIS A 189 -18.35 -9.56 -4.97
C HIS A 189 -17.89 -8.20 -5.50
N SER A 190 -17.52 -8.10 -6.79
CA SER A 190 -17.17 -6.84 -7.44
C SER A 190 -18.31 -5.83 -7.37
N ASN A 191 -19.54 -6.26 -7.66
CA ASN A 191 -20.72 -5.39 -7.59
C ASN A 191 -20.96 -4.85 -6.17
N LEU A 192 -20.90 -5.72 -5.17
CA LEU A 192 -21.08 -5.31 -3.77
C LEU A 192 -19.96 -4.37 -3.30
N MET A 193 -18.72 -4.66 -3.68
CA MET A 193 -17.55 -3.84 -3.37
C MET A 193 -17.73 -2.40 -3.88
N VAL A 194 -18.19 -2.24 -5.13
CA VAL A 194 -18.45 -0.94 -5.78
C VAL A 194 -19.68 -0.24 -5.19
N GLN A 195 -20.69 -0.98 -4.72
CA GLN A 195 -21.91 -0.41 -4.13
C GLN A 195 -21.78 -0.04 -2.65
N SER A 196 -20.81 -0.62 -1.94
CA SER A 196 -20.63 -0.46 -0.49
C SER A 196 -19.23 0.03 -0.14
N LEU A 197 -18.29 -0.90 0.05
CA LEU A 197 -16.97 -0.66 0.64
C LEU A 197 -16.18 0.44 -0.08
N PHE A 198 -16.20 0.43 -1.42
CA PHE A 198 -15.47 1.38 -2.26
C PHE A 198 -16.41 2.29 -3.07
N ALA A 199 -17.63 2.53 -2.60
CA ALA A 199 -18.61 3.36 -3.31
C ALA A 199 -18.12 4.77 -3.62
N ASP A 200 -17.41 5.40 -2.69
CA ASP A 200 -16.80 6.71 -2.94
C ASP A 200 -15.68 6.61 -3.99
N PHE A 201 -14.83 5.59 -3.92
CA PHE A 201 -13.77 5.39 -4.92
C PHE A 201 -14.29 5.04 -6.30
N ALA A 202 -15.41 4.33 -6.40
CA ALA A 202 -16.07 4.05 -7.67
C ALA A 202 -16.57 5.33 -8.35
N LYS A 203 -17.02 6.32 -7.56
CA LYS A 203 -17.37 7.65 -8.07
C LYS A 203 -16.13 8.42 -8.51
N ILE A 204 -15.08 8.38 -7.70
CA ILE A 204 -13.81 9.08 -7.95
C ILE A 204 -13.10 8.48 -9.19
N PHE A 205 -13.13 7.16 -9.36
CA PHE A 205 -12.43 6.42 -10.41
C PHE A 205 -13.37 5.49 -11.21
N PRO A 206 -14.26 6.03 -12.07
CA PRO A 206 -15.32 5.24 -12.72
C PRO A 206 -14.85 4.07 -13.58
N THR A 207 -13.61 4.12 -14.08
CA THR A 207 -13.05 3.11 -15.00
C THR A 207 -12.04 2.15 -14.33
N ARG A 208 -11.80 2.32 -13.02
CA ARG A 208 -10.75 1.58 -12.28
C ARG A 208 -11.23 0.22 -11.78
N PHE A 209 -12.52 0.09 -11.49
CA PHE A 209 -13.12 -1.13 -10.96
C PHE A 209 -13.55 -2.08 -12.08
N LEU A 210 -13.30 -3.37 -11.90
CA LEU A 210 -13.66 -4.47 -12.81
C LEU A 210 -14.74 -5.38 -12.22
#